data_AF-A0A0S2ID92-F1
#
_entry.id   AF-A0A0S2ID92-F1
#
_cell.length_a   1.000
_cell.length_b   1.000
_cell.length_c   1.000
_cell.angle_alpha   90.00
_cell.angle_beta   90.00
_cell.angle_gamma   90.00
#
_symmetry.space_group_name_H-M   'P 1'
#
loop_
_entity.id
_entity.type
_entity.pdbx_description
1 polymer ?
#
loop_
_entity_poly.entity_id
_entity_poly.type
_entity_poly.pdbx_seq_one_letter_code
_entity_poly.pdbx_strand_id
1 'polypeptide(L)'
;VETLFNGTLTVGGRDQESTGFAWWSGNARLINLSGKLLGAHVAHAGLIVFWAGAMNLFEVSHFVPEKPMYEQGLILLPHIATLGYGVGPAGEVIDTYPYFVSGVLHLISSAVLGFGGVYHSLIGPETLEESYPFFGYVWKDKNKMTNILGYHLIILGLGAWLLVLKALYYGGVYDTWAPGG
;
A
#
# COMPACT_ATOMS: atom_id res chain seq x y z
N VAL A 1 -36.96 -1.19 -19.69
CA VAL A 1 -37.60 -0.85 -18.39
C VAL A 1 -36.52 -0.22 -17.55
N GLU A 2 -36.48 1.11 -17.50
CA GLU A 2 -35.54 1.84 -16.63
C GLU A 2 -35.95 1.57 -15.18
N THR A 3 -35.02 1.07 -14.38
CA THR A 3 -35.23 0.96 -12.93
C THR A 3 -35.31 2.37 -12.38
N LEU A 4 -36.51 2.81 -12.00
CA LEU A 4 -36.74 4.02 -11.22
C LEU A 4 -35.95 3.88 -9.91
N PHE A 5 -34.77 4.49 -9.86
CA PHE A 5 -34.07 4.72 -8.60
C PHE A 5 -34.98 5.62 -7.76
N ASN A 6 -35.55 5.04 -6.69
CA ASN A 6 -36.40 5.78 -5.78
C ASN A 6 -35.56 6.85 -5.07
N GLY A 7 -35.69 8.10 -5.50
CA GLY A 7 -34.93 9.26 -4.98
C GLY A 7 -35.21 9.61 -3.51
N THR A 8 -36.07 8.85 -2.81
CA THR A 8 -36.24 8.97 -1.34
C THR A 8 -35.24 8.12 -0.55
N LEU A 9 -34.50 7.22 -1.21
CA LEU A 9 -33.44 6.37 -0.60
C LEU A 9 -32.02 6.89 -0.90
N THR A 10 -31.87 7.98 -1.65
CA THR A 10 -30.55 8.53 -1.96
C THR A 10 -29.98 9.23 -0.73
N VAL A 11 -28.92 8.64 -0.18
CA VAL A 11 -28.04 9.34 0.76
C VAL A 11 -27.45 10.52 0.01
N GLY A 12 -27.75 11.74 0.45
CA GLY A 12 -27.26 12.98 -0.17
C GLY A 12 -25.73 12.95 -0.34
N GLY A 13 -25.24 13.55 -1.42
CA GLY A 13 -23.80 13.56 -1.73
C GLY A 13 -23.28 12.30 -2.45
N ARG A 14 -24.17 11.40 -2.89
CA ARG A 14 -23.80 10.16 -3.63
C ARG A 14 -24.44 10.02 -5.01
N ASP A 15 -25.14 11.03 -5.48
CA ASP A 15 -25.75 11.08 -6.81
C ASP A 15 -25.21 12.27 -7.62
N GLN A 16 -25.55 12.33 -8.89
CA GLN A 16 -25.04 13.38 -9.78
C GLN A 16 -25.74 14.71 -9.52
N GLU A 17 -27.02 14.67 -9.18
CA GLU A 17 -27.88 15.83 -8.94
C GLU A 17 -27.41 16.65 -7.73
N SER A 18 -26.97 15.98 -6.66
CA SER A 18 -26.47 16.62 -5.44
C SER A 18 -25.00 17.04 -5.49
N THR A 19 -24.18 16.41 -6.34
CA THR A 19 -22.72 16.61 -6.34
C THR A 19 -22.16 17.27 -7.58
N GLY A 20 -22.89 17.24 -8.69
CA GLY A 20 -22.42 17.67 -10.01
C GLY A 20 -21.49 16.67 -10.71
N PHE A 21 -21.16 15.52 -10.10
CA PHE A 21 -20.28 14.50 -10.68
C PHE A 21 -21.05 13.26 -11.09
N ALA A 22 -20.90 12.83 -12.35
CA ALA A 22 -21.43 11.56 -12.84
C ALA A 22 -20.71 10.35 -12.22
N TRP A 23 -21.30 9.16 -12.35
CA TRP A 23 -20.80 7.94 -11.68
C TRP A 23 -19.34 7.58 -12.04
N TRP A 24 -18.92 7.80 -13.29
CA TRP A 24 -17.56 7.51 -13.77
C TRP A 24 -16.50 8.48 -13.19
N SER A 25 -16.92 9.62 -12.65
CA SER A 25 -16.10 10.55 -11.85
C SER A 25 -16.52 10.56 -10.38
N GLY A 26 -17.16 9.48 -9.90
CA GLY A 26 -17.76 9.42 -8.56
C GLY A 26 -16.79 9.69 -7.41
N ASN A 27 -15.49 9.39 -7.57
CA ASN A 27 -14.49 9.68 -6.54
C ASN A 27 -14.26 11.20 -6.34
N ALA A 28 -14.57 12.05 -7.33
CA ALA A 28 -14.50 13.50 -7.18
C ALA A 28 -15.49 14.03 -6.12
N ARG A 29 -16.54 13.25 -5.79
CA ARG A 29 -17.48 13.56 -4.71
C ARG A 29 -16.82 13.54 -3.33
N LEU A 30 -15.64 12.91 -3.19
CA LEU A 30 -14.91 12.78 -1.93
C LEU A 30 -13.99 13.97 -1.61
N ILE A 31 -13.84 14.95 -2.52
CA ILE A 31 -12.87 16.04 -2.37
C ILE A 31 -12.99 16.75 -1.02
N ASN A 32 -14.21 16.99 -0.54
CA ASN A 32 -14.44 17.68 0.74
C ASN A 32 -14.92 16.75 1.87
N LEU A 33 -14.75 15.43 1.71
CA LEU A 33 -15.14 14.42 2.71
C LEU A 33 -13.86 13.77 3.26
N SER A 34 -13.13 14.50 4.11
CA SER A 34 -11.78 14.13 4.56
C SER A 34 -11.72 12.75 5.25
N GLY A 35 -12.77 12.35 5.98
CA GLY A 35 -12.86 11.04 6.63
C GLY A 35 -13.07 9.90 5.62
N LYS A 36 -14.00 10.07 4.67
CA LYS A 36 -14.22 9.07 3.61
C LYS A 36 -13.03 8.96 2.67
N LEU A 37 -12.40 10.09 2.33
CA LEU A 37 -11.23 10.15 1.50
C LEU A 37 -10.03 9.49 2.18
N LEU A 38 -9.85 9.68 3.49
CA LEU A 38 -8.88 8.92 4.29
C LEU A 38 -9.15 7.41 4.17
N GLY A 39 -10.39 6.97 4.36
CA GLY A 39 -10.76 5.57 4.20
C GLY A 39 -10.42 5.00 2.83
N ALA A 40 -10.70 5.75 1.76
CA ALA A 40 -10.35 5.35 0.39
C ALA A 40 -8.83 5.18 0.20
N HIS A 41 -8.02 6.10 0.71
CA HIS A 41 -6.56 6.01 0.62
C HIS A 41 -6.01 4.83 1.43
N VAL A 42 -6.51 4.61 2.65
CA VAL A 42 -6.06 3.51 3.52
C VAL A 42 -6.48 2.15 2.95
N ALA A 43 -7.70 2.04 2.41
CA ALA A 43 -8.16 0.83 1.73
C ALA A 43 -7.30 0.55 0.48
N HIS A 44 -6.98 1.58 -0.31
CA HIS A 44 -6.11 1.44 -1.48
C HIS A 44 -4.69 1.01 -1.10
N ALA A 45 -4.12 1.57 -0.03
CA ALA A 45 -2.85 1.08 0.53
C ALA A 45 -2.95 -0.40 0.95
N GLY A 46 -4.08 -0.80 1.54
CA GLY A 46 -4.39 -2.20 1.83
C GLY A 46 -4.34 -3.08 0.58
N LEU A 47 -4.89 -2.65 -0.56
CA LEU A 47 -4.82 -3.40 -1.82
C LEU A 47 -3.39 -3.58 -2.34
N ILE A 48 -2.55 -2.53 -2.24
CA ILE A 48 -1.13 -2.61 -2.64
C ILE A 48 -0.40 -3.65 -1.78
N VAL A 49 -0.58 -3.57 -0.46
CA VAL A 49 0.08 -4.49 0.49
C VAL A 49 -0.47 -5.92 0.37
N PHE A 50 -1.77 -6.07 0.10
CA PHE A 50 -2.39 -7.36 -0.21
C PHE A 50 -1.78 -7.99 -1.44
N TRP A 51 -1.65 -7.22 -2.53
CA TRP A 51 -1.02 -7.69 -3.76
C TRP A 51 0.43 -8.12 -3.51
N ALA A 52 1.21 -7.31 -2.79
CA ALA A 52 2.60 -7.65 -2.46
C ALA A 52 2.69 -8.98 -1.68
N GLY A 53 1.82 -9.20 -0.70
CA GLY A 53 1.79 -10.45 0.07
C GLY A 53 1.31 -11.65 -0.74
N ALA A 54 0.17 -11.52 -1.42
CA ALA A 54 -0.46 -12.60 -2.17
C ALA A 54 0.39 -13.02 -3.38
N MET A 55 0.90 -12.05 -4.15
CA MET A 55 1.76 -12.32 -5.31
C MET A 55 3.10 -12.91 -4.87
N ASN A 56 3.67 -12.47 -3.74
CA ASN A 56 4.91 -13.06 -3.23
C ASN A 56 4.70 -14.52 -2.81
N LEU A 57 3.63 -14.84 -2.07
CA LEU A 57 3.32 -16.23 -1.73
C LEU A 57 3.00 -17.09 -2.97
N PHE A 58 2.34 -16.50 -3.98
CA PHE A 58 2.16 -17.15 -5.26
C PHE A 58 3.50 -17.51 -5.92
N GLU A 59 4.44 -16.56 -5.99
CA GLU A 59 5.79 -16.82 -6.53
C GLU A 59 6.52 -17.89 -5.72
N VAL A 60 6.50 -17.83 -4.37
CA VAL A 60 7.10 -18.85 -3.51
C VAL A 60 6.54 -20.24 -3.79
N SER A 61 5.21 -20.35 -3.97
CA SER A 61 4.56 -21.66 -4.24
C SER A 61 4.85 -22.23 -5.63
N HIS A 62 5.26 -21.41 -6.60
CA HIS A 62 5.60 -21.84 -7.96
C HIS A 62 7.11 -21.87 -8.22
N PHE A 63 7.91 -21.51 -7.21
CA PHE A 63 9.36 -21.43 -7.34
C PHE A 63 9.99 -22.83 -7.43
N VAL A 64 10.80 -23.02 -8.46
CA VAL A 64 11.62 -24.22 -8.70
C VAL A 64 13.09 -23.82 -8.48
N PRO A 65 13.73 -24.26 -7.38
CA PRO A 65 15.10 -23.85 -7.02
C PRO A 65 16.16 -24.22 -8.05
N GLU A 66 15.95 -25.29 -8.82
CA GLU A 66 16.89 -25.78 -9.82
C GLU A 66 16.93 -24.92 -11.09
N LYS A 67 16.04 -23.91 -11.21
CA LYS A 67 15.98 -23.00 -12.35
C LYS A 67 16.34 -21.57 -11.95
N PRO A 68 16.99 -20.80 -12.83
CA PRO A 68 17.18 -19.37 -12.59
C PRO A 68 15.85 -18.64 -12.39
N MET A 69 15.82 -17.64 -11.49
CA MET A 69 14.58 -16.90 -11.19
C MET A 69 13.97 -16.21 -12.42
N TYR A 70 14.81 -15.70 -13.32
CA TYR A 70 14.37 -14.95 -14.50
C TYR A 70 13.66 -15.82 -15.55
N GLU A 71 13.79 -17.15 -15.49
CA GLU A 71 13.09 -18.07 -16.40
C GLU A 71 11.69 -18.46 -15.92
N GLN A 72 11.32 -18.05 -14.70
CA GLN A 72 10.10 -18.51 -14.00
C GLN A 72 9.01 -17.43 -13.92
N GLY A 73 9.23 -16.26 -14.53
CA GLY A 73 8.27 -15.15 -14.52
C GLY A 73 8.13 -14.47 -13.15
N LEU A 74 9.17 -14.55 -12.31
CA LEU A 74 9.19 -14.00 -10.96
C LEU A 74 9.58 -12.53 -11.01
N ILE A 75 8.84 -11.68 -10.32
CA ILE A 75 9.13 -10.25 -10.21
C ILE A 75 9.35 -9.81 -8.77
N LEU A 76 8.79 -10.49 -7.76
CA LEU A 76 8.95 -10.10 -6.36
C LEU A 76 10.13 -10.80 -5.69
N LEU A 77 10.33 -12.10 -5.91
CA LEU A 77 11.47 -12.83 -5.34
C LEU A 77 12.83 -12.22 -5.71
N PRO A 78 13.07 -11.76 -6.96
CA PRO A 78 14.31 -11.07 -7.30
C PRO A 78 14.54 -9.78 -6.50
N HIS A 79 13.50 -9.03 -6.13
CA HIS A 79 13.64 -7.84 -5.30
C HIS A 79 14.06 -8.20 -3.88
N ILE A 80 13.50 -9.27 -3.30
CA ILE A 80 13.87 -9.73 -1.96
C ILE A 80 15.29 -10.31 -1.95
N ALA A 81 15.66 -11.07 -2.99
CA ALA A 81 17.00 -11.59 -3.19
C ALA A 81 18.05 -10.48 -3.32
N THR A 82 17.73 -9.37 -4.01
CA THR A 82 18.62 -8.20 -4.13
C THR A 82 18.93 -7.58 -2.77
N LEU A 83 18.00 -7.64 -1.82
CA LEU A 83 18.22 -7.22 -0.43
C LEU A 83 19.09 -8.21 0.38
N GLY A 84 19.59 -9.28 -0.24
CA GLY A 84 20.46 -10.29 0.38
C GLY A 84 19.73 -11.30 1.24
N TYR A 85 18.41 -11.45 1.09
CA TYR A 85 17.64 -12.46 1.79
C TYR A 85 17.56 -13.74 0.96
N GLY A 86 17.89 -14.89 1.56
CA GLY A 86 17.71 -16.20 0.94
C GLY A 86 18.68 -16.55 -0.18
N VAL A 87 19.66 -15.68 -0.47
CA VAL A 87 20.68 -15.89 -1.51
C VAL A 87 22.09 -15.99 -0.95
N GLY A 88 22.90 -16.83 -1.59
CA GLY A 88 24.32 -17.04 -1.31
C GLY A 88 25.23 -16.52 -2.44
N PRO A 89 26.48 -17.03 -2.52
CA PRO A 89 27.42 -16.70 -3.60
C PRO A 89 26.82 -16.90 -5.00
N ALA A 90 27.20 -16.07 -5.96
CA ALA A 90 26.67 -16.08 -7.33
C ALA A 90 25.13 -15.97 -7.45
N GLY A 91 24.41 -15.61 -6.39
CA GLY A 91 22.96 -15.46 -6.39
C GLY A 91 22.18 -16.77 -6.28
N GLU A 92 22.82 -17.86 -5.86
CA GLU A 92 22.15 -19.14 -5.60
C GLU A 92 21.14 -18.98 -4.46
N VAL A 93 19.93 -19.52 -4.62
CA VAL A 93 18.91 -19.52 -3.57
C VAL A 93 19.22 -20.63 -2.57
N ILE A 94 19.56 -20.25 -1.35
CA ILE A 94 19.96 -21.18 -0.28
C ILE A 94 18.87 -21.38 0.79
N ASP A 95 17.94 -20.43 0.90
CA ASP A 95 16.82 -20.49 1.86
C ASP A 95 15.62 -19.70 1.34
N THR A 96 14.46 -20.36 1.21
CA THR A 96 13.21 -19.74 0.76
C THR A 96 12.35 -19.21 1.92
N TYR A 97 12.70 -19.50 3.16
CA TYR A 97 11.92 -19.08 4.32
C TYR A 97 11.78 -17.55 4.46
N PRO A 98 12.82 -16.72 4.22
CA PRO A 98 12.67 -15.26 4.24
C PRO A 98 11.64 -14.73 3.23
N TYR A 99 11.52 -15.38 2.06
CA TYR A 99 10.53 -15.01 1.05
C TYR A 99 9.11 -15.29 1.55
N PHE A 100 8.90 -16.48 2.15
CA PHE A 100 7.63 -16.85 2.78
C PHE A 100 7.24 -15.89 3.90
N VAL A 101 8.17 -15.58 4.81
CA VAL A 101 7.95 -14.63 5.92
C VAL A 101 7.53 -13.27 5.39
N SER A 102 8.23 -12.74 4.38
CA SER A 102 7.87 -11.48 3.74
C SER A 102 6.43 -11.53 3.21
N GLY A 103 6.04 -12.59 2.52
CA GLY A 103 4.70 -12.75 1.95
C GLY A 103 3.60 -12.76 3.01
N VAL A 104 3.80 -13.52 4.09
CA VAL A 104 2.85 -13.61 5.21
C VAL A 104 2.72 -12.27 5.94
N LEU A 105 3.83 -11.59 6.23
CA LEU A 105 3.79 -10.31 6.93
C LEU A 105 3.04 -9.23 6.15
N HIS A 106 3.26 -9.15 4.83
CA HIS A 106 2.51 -8.23 3.97
C HIS A 106 1.02 -8.62 3.93
N LEU A 107 0.71 -9.91 3.71
CA LEU A 107 -0.68 -10.36 3.62
C LEU A 107 -1.48 -10.06 4.90
N ILE A 108 -0.90 -10.30 6.08
CA ILE A 108 -1.56 -10.00 7.37
C ILE A 108 -1.70 -8.47 7.57
N SER A 109 -0.65 -7.71 7.27
CA SER A 109 -0.68 -6.24 7.38
C SER A 109 -1.77 -5.62 6.50
N SER A 110 -2.01 -6.21 5.32
CA SER A 110 -3.08 -5.77 4.41
C SER A 110 -4.47 -5.85 5.03
N ALA A 111 -4.74 -6.85 5.89
CA ALA A 111 -6.02 -6.99 6.56
C ALA A 111 -6.26 -5.84 7.57
N VAL A 112 -5.21 -5.42 8.28
CA VAL A 112 -5.28 -4.28 9.21
C VAL A 112 -5.58 -2.98 8.45
N LEU A 113 -4.87 -2.75 7.33
CA LEU A 113 -5.12 -1.59 6.47
C LEU A 113 -6.51 -1.62 5.85
N GLY A 114 -6.93 -2.77 5.31
CA GLY A 114 -8.26 -2.96 4.73
C GLY A 114 -9.37 -2.68 5.76
N PHE A 115 -9.22 -3.17 6.99
CA PHE A 115 -10.17 -2.89 8.07
C PHE A 115 -10.27 -1.40 8.38
N GLY A 116 -9.14 -0.70 8.57
CA GLY A 116 -9.13 0.74 8.81
C GLY A 116 -9.73 1.53 7.64
N GLY A 117 -9.43 1.14 6.40
CA GLY A 117 -9.97 1.73 5.18
C GLY A 117 -11.50 1.60 5.10
N VAL A 118 -12.02 0.39 5.27
CA VAL A 118 -13.47 0.13 5.26
C VAL A 118 -14.19 0.89 6.37
N TYR A 119 -13.63 0.88 7.59
CA TYR A 119 -14.19 1.63 8.72
C TYR A 119 -14.33 3.12 8.39
N HIS A 120 -13.25 3.77 7.93
CA HIS A 120 -13.27 5.20 7.63
C HIS A 120 -14.12 5.55 6.38
N SER A 121 -14.26 4.64 5.42
CA SER A 121 -15.11 4.87 4.25
C SER A 121 -16.61 4.75 4.54
N LEU A 122 -17.01 3.83 5.43
CA LEU A 122 -18.41 3.44 5.60
C LEU A 122 -19.03 3.83 6.95
N ILE A 123 -18.28 3.73 8.05
CA ILE A 123 -18.81 3.82 9.43
C ILE A 123 -18.32 5.09 10.13
N GLY A 124 -17.05 5.44 9.96
CA GLY A 124 -16.45 6.61 10.58
C GLY A 124 -17.07 7.94 10.11
N PRO A 125 -16.73 9.05 10.78
CA PRO A 125 -17.25 10.37 10.42
C PRO A 125 -16.86 10.75 8.99
N GLU A 126 -17.76 11.40 8.25
CA GLU A 126 -17.51 11.75 6.84
C GLU A 126 -16.46 12.84 6.69
N THR A 127 -16.38 13.74 7.68
CA THR A 127 -15.45 14.86 7.82
C THR A 127 -14.73 14.76 9.17
N LEU A 128 -13.49 15.26 9.24
CA LEU A 128 -12.63 15.17 10.44
C LEU A 128 -12.42 16.53 11.12
N GLU A 129 -12.82 17.62 10.47
CA GLU A 129 -12.49 19.00 10.83
C GLU A 129 -13.03 19.40 12.20
N GLU A 130 -14.26 18.98 12.53
CA GLU A 130 -14.92 19.36 13.78
C GLU A 130 -14.50 18.47 14.96
N SER A 131 -14.50 17.15 14.76
CA SER A 131 -14.24 16.18 15.83
C SER A 131 -12.74 15.99 16.11
N TYR A 132 -11.89 16.17 15.10
CA TYR A 132 -10.46 15.86 15.19
C TYR A 132 -9.58 16.91 14.48
N PRO A 133 -9.39 18.12 15.07
CA PRO A 133 -8.70 19.24 14.41
C PRO A 133 -7.26 18.95 13.96
N PHE A 134 -6.56 18.04 14.64
CA PHE A 134 -5.24 17.59 14.21
C PHE A 134 -5.28 16.78 12.91
N PHE A 135 -6.35 16.03 12.63
CA PHE A 135 -6.49 15.21 11.43
C PHE A 135 -7.31 15.89 10.32
N GLY A 136 -8.25 16.77 10.67
CA GLY A 136 -9.02 17.55 9.71
C GLY A 136 -8.18 18.56 8.94
N TYR A 137 -8.62 18.88 7.72
CA TYR A 137 -7.93 19.82 6.84
C TYR A 137 -8.86 20.47 5.82
N VAL A 138 -8.46 21.65 5.35
CA VAL A 138 -9.07 22.30 4.20
C VAL A 138 -7.98 22.45 3.14
N TRP A 139 -8.23 22.07 1.89
CA TRP A 139 -7.23 22.11 0.81
C TRP A 139 -6.57 23.48 0.61
N LYS A 140 -7.29 24.56 0.94
CA LYS A 140 -6.79 25.94 0.83
C LYS A 140 -5.88 26.36 1.99
N ASP A 141 -5.84 25.61 3.09
CA ASP A 141 -4.92 25.87 4.20
C ASP A 141 -3.52 25.38 3.82
N LYS A 142 -2.71 26.32 3.33
CA LYS A 142 -1.33 26.06 2.90
C LYS A 142 -0.47 25.49 4.02
N ASN A 143 -0.64 25.96 5.25
CA ASN A 143 0.19 25.53 6.37
C ASN A 143 -0.13 24.09 6.75
N LYS A 144 -1.41 23.73 6.76
CA LYS A 144 -1.83 22.34 6.99
C LYS A 144 -1.32 21.41 5.89
N MET A 145 -1.38 21.83 4.62
CA MET A 145 -0.87 21.04 3.50
C MET A 145 0.65 20.81 3.60
N THR A 146 1.44 21.83 3.95
CA THR A 146 2.89 21.68 4.13
C THR A 146 3.25 20.82 5.35
N ASN A 147 2.46 20.86 6.43
CA ASN A 147 2.67 20.00 7.59
C ASN A 147 2.41 18.53 7.26
N ILE A 148 1.30 18.23 6.57
CA ILE A 148 0.99 16.87 6.12
C ILE A 148 2.11 16.36 5.20
N LEU A 149 2.55 17.17 4.23
CA LEU A 149 3.69 16.84 3.38
C LEU A 149 4.96 16.56 4.21
N GLY A 150 5.27 17.42 5.19
CA GLY A 150 6.42 17.26 6.08
C GLY A 150 6.42 15.93 6.83
N TYR A 151 5.28 15.51 7.38
CA TYR A 151 5.17 14.20 8.04
C TYR A 151 5.46 13.04 7.08
N HIS A 152 4.93 13.09 5.86
CA HIS A 152 5.20 12.05 4.85
C HIS A 152 6.68 12.03 4.43
N LEU A 153 7.32 13.19 4.28
CA LEU A 153 8.75 13.27 3.95
C LEU A 153 9.63 12.66 5.05
N ILE A 154 9.29 12.86 6.33
CA ILE A 154 10.00 12.21 7.44
C ILE A 154 9.86 10.69 7.34
N ILE A 155 8.64 10.17 7.10
CA ILE A 155 8.40 8.72 6.95
C ILE A 155 9.18 8.15 5.77
N LEU A 156 9.21 8.84 4.63
CA LEU A 156 10.02 8.45 3.47
C LEU A 156 11.52 8.44 3.78
N GLY A 157 12.00 9.45 4.52
CA GLY A 157 13.38 9.51 5.00
C GLY A 157 13.75 8.33 5.90
N LEU A 158 12.85 7.95 6.82
CA LEU A 158 13.02 6.75 7.64
C LEU A 158 13.05 5.47 6.78
N GLY A 159 12.20 5.39 5.75
CA GLY A 159 12.21 4.29 4.78
C GLY A 159 13.55 4.14 4.06
N ALA A 160 14.16 5.24 3.62
CA ALA A 160 15.50 5.21 3.02
C ALA A 160 16.57 4.74 4.02
N TRP A 161 16.48 5.17 5.28
CA TRP A 161 17.37 4.71 6.34
C TRP A 161 17.25 3.22 6.64
N LEU A 162 16.07 2.60 6.50
CA LEU A 162 15.91 1.15 6.67
C LEU A 162 16.79 0.37 5.69
N LEU A 163 16.94 0.83 4.44
CA LEU A 163 17.83 0.21 3.47
C LEU A 163 19.31 0.37 3.88
N VAL A 164 19.70 1.55 4.36
CA VAL A 164 21.06 1.80 4.89
C VAL A 164 21.36 0.85 6.05
N LEU A 165 20.42 0.71 6.99
CA LEU A 165 20.57 -0.20 8.12
C LEU A 165 20.67 -1.66 7.67
N LYS A 166 19.87 -2.07 6.68
CA LYS A 166 19.95 -3.42 6.09
C LYS A 166 21.33 -3.70 5.53
N ALA A 167 21.86 -2.77 4.74
CA ALA A 167 23.17 -2.90 4.09
C ALA A 167 24.34 -2.88 5.08
N LEU A 168 24.29 -2.06 6.14
CA LEU A 168 25.41 -1.89 7.05
C LEU A 168 25.42 -2.87 8.24
N TYR A 169 24.24 -3.20 8.77
CA TYR A 169 24.15 -3.91 10.06
C TYR A 169 23.41 -5.24 10.00
N TYR A 170 22.54 -5.46 9.01
CA TYR A 170 21.70 -6.66 8.93
C TYR A 170 22.04 -7.53 7.73
N GLY A 171 23.31 -7.95 7.65
CA GLY A 171 23.76 -8.97 6.69
C GLY A 171 24.03 -8.49 5.26
N GLY A 172 24.02 -7.18 5.00
CA GLY A 172 24.41 -6.64 3.69
C GLY A 172 23.30 -6.64 2.65
N VAL A 173 23.68 -6.51 1.39
CA VAL A 173 22.83 -6.66 0.20
C VAL A 173 23.56 -7.54 -0.81
N TYR A 174 22.86 -8.07 -1.82
CA TYR A 174 23.52 -8.83 -2.87
C TYR A 174 24.38 -7.91 -3.75
N ASP A 175 25.65 -8.25 -3.92
CA ASP A 175 26.61 -7.50 -4.75
C ASP A 175 27.10 -8.36 -5.92
N THR A 176 26.63 -8.03 -7.13
CA THR A 176 27.07 -8.70 -8.36
C THR A 176 28.52 -8.41 -8.75
N TRP A 177 29.19 -7.47 -8.08
CA TRP A 177 30.58 -7.07 -8.32
C TRP A 177 31.54 -7.60 -7.25
N ALA A 178 31.05 -8.43 -6.31
CA ALA A 178 31.89 -9.04 -5.29
C ALA A 178 33.04 -9.83 -5.96
N PRO A 179 34.30 -9.67 -5.52
CA PRO A 179 35.42 -10.39 -6.10
C PRO A 179 35.24 -11.91 -5.98
N GLY A 180 35.17 -12.61 -7.11
CA GLY A 180 34.96 -14.06 -7.16
C GLY A 180 33.52 -14.49 -7.47
N GLY A 181 32.57 -13.55 -7.54
CA GLY A 181 31.16 -13.82 -7.83
C GLY A 181 30.31 -14.16 -6.61
#